data_AF-A0A4R0YXL1-F1
#
_entry.id   AF-A0A4R0YXL1-F1
#
_cell.length_a   1.000
_cell.length_b   1.000
_cell.length_c   1.000
_cell.angle_alpha   90.00
_cell.angle_beta   90.00
_cell.angle_gamma   90.00
#
_symmetry.space_group_name_H-M   'P 1'
#
loop_
_entity.id
_entity.type
_entity.pdbx_description
1 polymer ?
#
loop_
_entity_poly.entity_id
_entity_poly.type
_entity_poly.pdbx_seq_one_letter_code
_entity_poly.pdbx_strand_id
1 'polypeptide(L)'
;MEKQARIRTIQLYQKRWMPLHVSVVIAVGISFALLVMNEFQTGYGVAFLVGLVVLSYLEWRESRFMQRLTDEPHVQTLIRRSYMGRNAISLLGAMGFYVLFKAGLQSNFFLWMTIVLCAFATQTMTTMYYERKIRQHDPEHPNRHDLSFTKG
;
A
#
# COMPACT_ATOMS: atom_id res chain seq x y z
N MET A 1 -24.77 -7.13 6.09
CA MET A 1 -23.86 -7.97 6.91
C MET A 1 -23.56 -7.20 8.18
N GLU A 2 -23.74 -7.79 9.37
CA GLU A 2 -23.53 -7.09 10.64
C GLU A 2 -22.08 -6.58 10.77
N LYS A 3 -21.89 -5.36 11.28
CA LYS A 3 -20.58 -4.68 11.37
C LYS A 3 -19.50 -5.54 12.03
N GLN A 4 -19.84 -6.28 13.08
CA GLN A 4 -18.91 -7.19 13.76
C GLN A 4 -18.48 -8.38 12.90
N ALA A 5 -19.38 -8.92 12.07
CA ALA A 5 -19.06 -9.99 11.12
C ALA A 5 -18.11 -9.49 10.01
N ARG A 6 -18.31 -8.25 9.53
CA ARG A 6 -17.36 -7.60 8.58
C ARG A 6 -15.97 -7.45 9.21
N ILE A 7 -15.88 -6.97 10.46
CA ILE A 7 -14.61 -6.80 11.20
C ILE A 7 -13.86 -8.14 11.34
N ARG A 8 -14.53 -9.20 11.82
CA ARG A 8 -13.90 -10.52 11.99
C ARG A 8 -13.37 -11.07 10.66
N THR A 9 -14.13 -10.90 9.58
CA THR A 9 -13.74 -11.37 8.25
C THR A 9 -12.49 -10.64 7.75
N ILE A 10 -12.41 -9.31 7.96
CA ILE A 10 -11.23 -8.51 7.62
C ILE A 10 -10.02 -8.93 8.43
N GLN A 11 -10.17 -9.14 9.74
CA GLN A 11 -9.06 -9.53 10.62
C GLN A 11 -8.51 -10.91 10.27
N LEU A 12 -9.37 -11.89 9.96
CA LEU A 12 -8.95 -13.21 9.51
C LEU A 12 -8.20 -13.13 8.19
N TYR A 13 -8.68 -12.30 7.25
CA TYR A 13 -7.97 -12.05 6.00
C TYR A 13 -6.60 -11.43 6.25
N GLN A 14 -6.51 -10.39 7.08
CA GLN A 14 -5.25 -9.71 7.42
C GLN A 14 -4.26 -10.66 8.11
N LYS A 15 -4.68 -11.45 9.10
CA LYS A 15 -3.79 -12.43 9.76
C LYS A 15 -3.18 -13.41 8.77
N ARG A 16 -3.93 -13.82 7.74
CA ARG A 16 -3.47 -14.78 6.72
C ARG A 16 -2.58 -14.14 5.66
N TRP A 17 -2.90 -12.92 5.20
CA TRP A 17 -2.28 -12.31 4.02
C TRP A 17 -1.24 -11.23 4.32
N MET A 18 -1.30 -10.59 5.50
CA MET A 18 -0.39 -9.51 5.86
C MET A 18 1.07 -9.95 5.93
N PRO A 19 1.43 -11.14 6.47
CA PRO A 19 2.82 -11.60 6.44
C PRO A 19 3.36 -11.71 5.01
N LEU A 20 2.59 -12.30 4.11
CA LEU A 20 2.97 -12.41 2.69
C LEU A 20 3.12 -11.03 2.04
N HIS A 21 2.18 -10.12 2.30
CA HIS A 21 2.23 -8.76 1.76
C HIS A 21 3.50 -8.03 2.23
N VAL A 22 3.81 -8.08 3.54
CA VAL A 22 5.01 -7.47 4.11
C VAL A 22 6.28 -8.09 3.52
N SER A 23 6.35 -9.42 3.40
CA SER A 23 7.50 -10.10 2.79
C SER A 23 7.72 -9.67 1.34
N VAL A 24 6.65 -9.55 0.55
CA VAL A 24 6.74 -9.09 -0.85
C VAL A 24 7.18 -7.63 -0.92
N VAL A 25 6.64 -6.74 -0.08
CA VAL A 25 7.05 -5.33 -0.03
C VAL A 25 8.53 -5.21 0.30
N ILE A 26 9.03 -5.97 1.29
CA ILE A 26 10.46 -5.99 1.64
C ILE A 26 11.29 -6.50 0.46
N ALA A 27 10.88 -7.59 -0.20
CA ALA A 27 11.59 -8.14 -1.35
C ALA A 27 11.65 -7.14 -2.53
N VAL A 28 10.56 -6.40 -2.79
CA VAL A 28 10.52 -5.31 -3.77
C VAL A 28 11.48 -4.19 -3.37
N GLY A 29 11.49 -3.78 -2.10
CA GLY A 29 12.41 -2.75 -1.60
C GLY A 29 13.88 -3.14 -1.74
N ILE A 30 14.23 -4.39 -1.38
CA ILE A 30 15.60 -4.91 -1.48
C ILE A 30 16.02 -5.02 -2.96
N SER A 31 15.18 -5.59 -3.81
CA SER A 31 15.49 -5.71 -5.24
C SER A 31 15.65 -4.35 -5.92
N PHE A 32 14.84 -3.35 -5.55
CA PHE A 32 15.00 -1.97 -6.01
C PHE A 32 16.32 -1.37 -5.55
N ALA A 33 16.66 -1.50 -4.26
CA ALA A 33 17.92 -1.00 -3.73
C ALA A 33 19.13 -1.64 -4.42
N LEU A 34 19.12 -2.96 -4.61
CA LEU A 34 20.17 -3.69 -5.33
C LEU A 34 20.26 -3.26 -6.80
N LEU A 35 19.11 -3.04 -7.46
CA LEU A 35 19.08 -2.55 -8.84
C LEU A 35 19.75 -1.19 -8.98
N VAL A 36 19.46 -0.29 -8.05
CA VAL A 36 19.99 1.08 -8.03
C VAL A 36 21.49 1.07 -7.71
N MET A 37 21.94 0.25 -6.75
CA MET A 37 23.35 0.13 -6.36
C MET A 37 24.24 -0.55 -7.41
N ASN A 38 23.70 -1.48 -8.20
CA ASN A 38 24.45 -2.29 -9.18
C ASN A 38 24.17 -1.87 -10.63
N GLU A 39 24.03 -0.57 -10.87
CA GLU A 39 23.92 0.03 -12.22
C GLU A 39 22.88 -0.63 -13.15
N PHE A 40 21.71 -1.00 -12.63
CA PHE A 40 20.65 -1.60 -13.43
C PHE A 40 20.97 -2.99 -14.01
N GLN A 41 21.78 -3.79 -13.30
CA GLN A 41 21.99 -5.19 -13.70
C GLN A 41 20.65 -5.90 -13.92
N THR A 42 20.52 -6.56 -15.08
CA THR A 42 19.26 -7.12 -15.59
C THR A 42 18.58 -8.07 -14.59
N GLY A 43 19.37 -8.86 -13.85
CA GLY A 43 18.85 -9.80 -12.85
C GLY A 43 18.05 -9.14 -11.72
N TYR A 44 18.57 -8.05 -11.16
CA TYR A 44 17.84 -7.28 -10.13
C TYR A 44 16.62 -6.57 -10.71
N GLY A 45 16.68 -6.19 -12.00
CA GLY A 45 15.57 -5.54 -12.69
C GLY A 45 14.39 -6.48 -12.88
N VAL A 46 14.68 -7.72 -13.30
CA VAL A 46 13.67 -8.78 -13.41
C VAL A 46 13.08 -9.12 -12.04
N ALA A 47 13.91 -9.28 -10.99
CA ALA A 47 13.42 -9.53 -9.63
C ALA A 47 12.50 -8.40 -9.11
N PHE A 48 12.87 -7.14 -9.35
CA PHE A 48 12.07 -5.98 -9.00
C PHE A 48 10.72 -5.96 -9.74
N LEU A 49 10.72 -6.18 -11.06
CA LEU A 49 9.49 -6.21 -11.86
C LEU A 49 8.57 -7.36 -11.44
N VAL A 50 9.11 -8.56 -11.21
CA VAL A 50 8.34 -9.71 -10.71
C VAL A 50 7.75 -9.38 -9.34
N GLY A 51 8.53 -8.80 -8.44
CA GLY A 51 8.06 -8.36 -7.13
C GLY A 51 6.93 -7.33 -7.24
N LEU A 52 7.05 -6.34 -8.13
CA LEU A 52 5.99 -5.36 -8.38
C LEU A 52 4.70 -6.00 -8.91
N VAL A 53 4.81 -6.97 -9.83
CA VAL A 53 3.64 -7.69 -10.35
C VAL A 53 2.94 -8.46 -9.23
N VAL A 54 3.71 -9.16 -8.39
CA VAL A 54 3.16 -9.91 -7.24
C VAL A 54 2.51 -8.96 -6.24
N LEU A 55 3.16 -7.83 -5.93
CA LEU A 55 2.61 -6.82 -5.01
C LEU A 55 1.31 -6.22 -5.55
N SER A 56 1.29 -5.85 -6.83
CA SER A 56 0.11 -5.32 -7.52
C SER A 56 -1.04 -6.32 -7.50
N TYR A 57 -0.74 -7.61 -7.71
CA TYR A 57 -1.73 -8.68 -7.65
C TYR A 57 -2.31 -8.85 -6.24
N LEU A 58 -1.47 -8.81 -5.20
CA LEU A 58 -1.92 -8.88 -3.81
C LEU A 58 -2.83 -7.69 -3.45
N GLU A 59 -2.45 -6.48 -3.85
CA GLU A 59 -3.27 -5.29 -3.62
C GLU A 59 -4.59 -5.33 -4.41
N TRP A 60 -4.57 -5.80 -5.65
CA TRP A 60 -5.79 -5.98 -6.43
C TRP A 60 -6.73 -7.00 -5.78
N ARG A 61 -6.18 -8.13 -5.32
CA ARG A 61 -6.93 -9.17 -4.61
C ARG A 61 -7.56 -8.63 -3.32
N GLU A 62 -6.80 -7.86 -2.55
CA GLU A 62 -7.29 -7.21 -1.34
C GLU A 62 -8.39 -6.19 -1.65
N SER A 63 -8.21 -5.38 -2.69
CA SER A 63 -9.23 -4.43 -3.16
C SER A 63 -10.53 -5.13 -3.53
N ARG A 64 -10.47 -6.26 -4.23
CA ARG A 64 -11.64 -7.09 -4.57
C ARG A 64 -12.29 -7.71 -3.35
N PHE A 65 -11.51 -8.13 -2.35
CA PHE A 65 -12.03 -8.63 -1.09
C PHE A 65 -12.79 -7.53 -0.33
N MET A 66 -12.23 -6.33 -0.21
CA MET A 66 -12.89 -5.20 0.46
C MET A 66 -14.15 -4.74 -0.27
N GLN A 67 -14.13 -4.70 -1.61
CA GLN A 67 -15.31 -4.37 -2.42
C GLN A 67 -16.48 -5.34 -2.20
N ARG A 68 -16.20 -6.63 -1.95
CA ARG A 68 -17.25 -7.64 -1.70
C ARG A 68 -17.92 -7.51 -0.33
N LEU A 69 -17.35 -6.72 0.58
CA LEU A 69 -17.91 -6.52 1.92
C LEU A 69 -18.99 -5.44 1.96
N THR A 70 -19.15 -4.65 0.89
CA THR A 70 -20.14 -3.58 0.78
C THR A 70 -20.93 -3.72 -0.51
N ASP A 71 -22.24 -3.50 -0.41
CA ASP A 71 -23.16 -3.57 -1.56
C ASP A 71 -23.27 -2.20 -2.27
N GLU A 72 -22.70 -1.14 -1.67
CA GLU A 72 -22.79 0.23 -2.18
C GLU A 72 -21.76 0.47 -3.32
N PRO A 73 -22.21 0.69 -4.57
CA PRO A 73 -21.31 0.81 -5.74
C PRO A 73 -20.39 2.04 -5.65
N HIS A 74 -20.82 3.09 -4.97
CA HIS A 74 -19.99 4.28 -4.74
C HIS A 74 -18.80 3.95 -3.82
N VAL A 75 -19.04 3.18 -2.76
CA VAL A 75 -17.99 2.73 -1.83
C VAL A 75 -17.01 1.79 -2.51
N GLN A 76 -17.50 0.86 -3.35
CA GLN A 76 -16.62 -0.03 -4.13
C GLN A 76 -15.67 0.76 -5.03
N THR A 77 -16.15 1.83 -5.67
CA THR A 77 -15.34 2.71 -6.51
C THR A 77 -14.30 3.47 -5.69
N LEU A 78 -14.68 3.98 -4.51
CA LEU A 78 -13.76 4.66 -3.60
C LEU A 78 -12.65 3.72 -3.09
N ILE A 79 -13.00 2.49 -2.73
CA ILE A 79 -12.03 1.45 -2.35
C ILE A 79 -11.05 1.23 -3.51
N ARG A 80 -11.53 0.99 -4.73
CA ARG A 80 -10.65 0.79 -5.89
C ARG A 80 -9.69 1.96 -6.09
N ARG A 81 -10.19 3.20 -6.03
CA ARG A 81 -9.38 4.42 -6.19
C ARG A 81 -8.35 4.59 -5.08
N SER A 82 -8.68 4.23 -3.85
CA SER A 82 -7.75 4.27 -2.72
C SER A 82 -6.54 3.36 -2.94
N TYR A 83 -6.77 2.10 -3.36
CA TYR A 83 -5.69 1.15 -3.66
C TYR A 83 -4.87 1.58 -4.91
N MET A 84 -5.51 2.09 -5.96
CA MET A 84 -4.79 2.63 -7.12
C MET A 84 -3.93 3.86 -6.75
N GLY A 85 -4.47 4.75 -5.92
CA GLY A 85 -3.74 5.91 -5.40
C GLY A 85 -2.53 5.52 -4.57
N ARG A 86 -2.65 4.47 -3.74
CA ARG A 86 -1.52 3.94 -2.96
C ARG A 86 -0.39 3.45 -3.85
N ASN A 87 -0.71 2.67 -4.90
CA ASN A 87 0.28 2.25 -5.89
C ASN A 87 0.93 3.42 -6.62
N ALA A 88 0.15 4.41 -7.04
CA ALA A 88 0.67 5.59 -7.72
C ALA A 88 1.66 6.36 -6.82
N ILE A 89 1.33 6.57 -5.54
CA ILE A 89 2.23 7.23 -4.58
C ILE A 89 3.51 6.41 -4.37
N SER A 90 3.41 5.08 -4.24
CA SER A 90 4.57 4.21 -4.09
C SER A 90 5.50 4.25 -5.31
N LEU A 91 4.93 4.26 -6.53
CA LEU A 91 5.70 4.41 -7.77
C LEU A 91 6.38 5.77 -7.87
N LEU A 92 5.66 6.86 -7.56
CA LEU A 92 6.24 8.21 -7.52
C LEU A 92 7.37 8.31 -6.49
N GLY A 93 7.21 7.69 -5.32
CA GLY A 93 8.26 7.58 -4.32
C GLY A 93 9.50 6.86 -4.85
N ALA A 94 9.32 5.70 -5.50
CA ALA A 94 10.41 4.96 -6.12
C ALA A 94 11.13 5.76 -7.22
N MET A 95 10.38 6.48 -8.07
CA MET A 95 10.97 7.37 -9.08
C MET A 95 11.75 8.52 -8.43
N GLY A 96 11.23 9.12 -7.36
CA GLY A 96 11.93 10.13 -6.57
C GLY A 96 13.26 9.61 -6.04
N PHE A 97 13.28 8.41 -5.45
CA PHE A 97 14.51 7.76 -4.99
C PHE A 97 15.51 7.51 -6.10
N TYR A 98 15.04 7.05 -7.26
CA TYR A 98 15.89 6.84 -8.43
C TYR A 98 16.56 8.14 -8.89
N VAL A 99 15.79 9.23 -9.02
CA VAL A 99 16.30 10.54 -9.46
C VAL A 99 17.37 11.06 -8.51
N LEU A 100 17.15 10.94 -7.19
CA LEU A 100 18.15 11.35 -6.20
C LEU A 100 19.45 10.56 -6.29
N PHE A 101 19.33 9.25 -6.49
CA PHE A 101 20.49 8.39 -6.63
C PHE A 101 21.31 8.75 -7.87
N LYS A 102 20.64 8.95 -9.02
CA LYS A 102 21.29 9.40 -10.26
C LYS A 102 21.90 10.80 -10.15
N ALA A 103 21.31 11.69 -9.35
CA ALA A 103 21.85 13.02 -9.08
C ALA A 103 23.04 13.01 -8.09
N GLY A 104 23.47 11.84 -7.60
CA GLY A 104 24.57 11.72 -6.64
C GLY A 104 24.23 12.21 -5.22
N LEU A 105 22.95 12.46 -4.93
CA LEU A 105 22.46 12.96 -3.64
C LEU A 105 22.20 11.85 -2.61
N GLN A 106 22.83 10.69 -2.81
CA GLN A 106 22.71 9.51 -1.95
C GLN A 106 23.19 9.76 -0.51
N SER A 107 24.14 10.68 -0.29
CA SER A 107 24.67 11.01 1.04
C SER A 107 23.79 11.98 1.83
N ASN A 108 22.79 12.62 1.20
CA ASN A 108 21.99 13.66 1.85
C ASN A 108 20.84 13.05 2.66
N PHE A 109 21.15 12.52 3.84
CA PHE A 109 20.20 11.87 4.75
C PHE A 109 18.91 12.67 4.97
N PHE A 110 19.00 13.99 5.15
CA PHE A 110 17.84 14.86 5.38
C PHE A 110 16.86 14.85 4.20
N LEU A 111 17.38 14.80 2.97
CA LEU A 111 16.56 14.77 1.76
C LEU A 111 15.83 13.42 1.63
N TRP A 112 16.53 12.32 1.92
CA TRP A 112 15.92 10.97 1.99
C TRP A 112 14.83 10.89 3.04
N MET A 113 15.10 11.38 4.25
CA MET A 113 14.13 11.43 5.34
C MET A 113 12.90 12.26 4.96
N THR A 114 13.10 13.41 4.30
CA THR A 114 12.01 14.28 3.85
C THR A 114 11.11 13.55 2.85
N ILE A 115 11.67 12.83 1.87
CA ILE A 115 10.86 12.06 0.90
C ILE A 115 10.07 10.96 1.59
N VAL A 116 10.69 10.20 2.51
CA VAL A 116 10.01 9.13 3.26
C VAL A 116 8.86 9.72 4.07
N LEU A 117 9.10 10.82 4.79
CA LEU A 117 8.08 11.48 5.59
C LEU A 117 6.95 12.05 4.73
N CYS A 118 7.27 12.69 3.59
CA CYS A 118 6.27 13.17 2.64
C CYS A 118 5.43 12.03 2.09
N ALA A 119 6.06 10.93 1.65
CA ALA A 119 5.35 9.76 1.13
C ALA A 119 4.42 9.16 2.21
N PHE A 120 4.92 9.02 3.44
CA PHE A 120 4.13 8.52 4.57
C PHE A 120 2.96 9.45 4.92
N ALA A 121 3.20 10.77 4.96
CA ALA A 121 2.17 11.77 5.21
C ALA A 121 1.10 11.75 4.10
N THR A 122 1.50 11.74 2.83
CA THR A 122 0.57 11.67 1.69
C THR A 122 -0.25 10.39 1.73
N GLN A 123 0.35 9.22 1.99
CA GLN A 123 -0.39 7.96 2.12
C GLN A 123 -1.40 8.01 3.28
N THR A 124 -0.99 8.56 4.42
CA THR A 124 -1.85 8.67 5.61
C THR A 124 -3.02 9.61 5.35
N MET A 125 -2.77 10.80 4.80
CA MET A 125 -3.81 11.77 4.44
C MET A 125 -4.77 11.21 3.39
N THR A 126 -4.25 10.53 2.37
CA THR A 126 -5.07 9.91 1.31
C THR A 126 -5.98 8.84 1.92
N THR A 127 -5.44 8.01 2.82
CA THR A 127 -6.21 6.98 3.52
C THR A 127 -7.33 7.60 4.35
N MET A 128 -7.01 8.61 5.18
CA MET A 128 -8.01 9.31 5.99
C MET A 128 -9.10 9.98 5.14
N TYR A 129 -8.72 10.57 4.01
CA TYR A 129 -9.68 11.17 3.07
C TYR A 129 -10.68 10.15 2.53
N TYR A 130 -10.19 8.99 2.06
CA TYR A 130 -11.05 7.93 1.55
C TYR A 130 -11.89 7.28 2.66
N GLU A 131 -11.35 7.06 3.86
CA GLU A 131 -12.13 6.56 5.00
C GLU A 131 -13.27 7.50 5.38
N ARG A 132 -13.03 8.81 5.40
CA ARG A 132 -14.08 9.82 5.65
C ARG A 132 -15.17 9.77 4.58
N LYS A 133 -14.79 9.70 3.30
CA LYS A 133 -15.77 9.60 2.20
C LYS A 133 -16.54 8.28 2.23
N ILE A 134 -15.88 7.16 2.51
CA ILE A 134 -16.56 5.86 2.62
C ILE A 134 -17.60 5.90 3.74
N ARG A 135 -17.28 6.49 4.90
CA ARG A 135 -18.24 6.64 6.02
C ARG A 135 -19.43 7.54 5.72
N GLN A 136 -19.28 8.53 4.85
CA GLN A 136 -20.42 9.36 4.43
C GLN A 136 -21.45 8.56 3.64
N HIS A 137 -21.02 7.49 2.95
CA HIS A 137 -21.88 6.65 2.13
C HIS A 137 -22.25 5.31 2.79
N ASP A 138 -21.40 4.75 3.65
CA ASP A 138 -21.63 3.53 4.44
C ASP A 138 -21.14 3.77 5.89
N PRO A 139 -22.00 4.27 6.80
CA PRO A 139 -21.66 4.54 8.19
C PRO A 139 -21.26 3.27 8.97
N GLU A 140 -21.70 2.10 8.52
CA GLU A 140 -21.41 0.81 9.14
C GLU A 140 -20.06 0.22 8.67
N HIS A 141 -19.41 0.83 7.68
CA HIS A 141 -18.12 0.36 7.21
C HIS A 141 -17.08 0.43 8.34
N PRO A 142 -16.40 -0.69 8.66
CA PRO A 142 -15.41 -0.73 9.73
C PRO A 142 -14.22 0.18 9.42
N ASN A 143 -13.72 0.85 10.45
CA ASN A 143 -12.54 1.71 10.39
C ASN A 143 -11.28 0.99 10.88
N ARG A 144 -10.10 1.47 10.51
CA ARG A 144 -8.82 1.05 11.07
C ARG A 144 -8.78 1.05 12.59
N HIS A 145 -9.43 2.01 13.24
CA HIS A 145 -9.56 2.00 14.71
C HIS A 145 -10.35 0.79 15.20
N ASP A 146 -11.46 0.44 14.53
CA ASP A 146 -12.28 -0.73 14.86
C ASP A 146 -11.50 -2.05 14.61
N LEU A 147 -10.57 -2.04 13.64
CA LEU A 147 -9.69 -3.17 13.33
C LEU A 147 -8.50 -3.29 14.31
N SER A 148 -8.14 -2.23 15.02
CA SER A 148 -6.98 -2.16 15.93
C SER A 148 -7.24 -2.69 17.34
N PHE A 149 -8.51 -2.84 17.74
CA PHE A 149 -8.90 -3.39 19.04
C PHE A 149 -9.28 -4.86 18.92
N THR A 150 -8.27 -5.72 18.79
CA THR A 150 -8.30 -7.10 19.31
C THR A 150 -6.85 -7.58 19.38
N LYS A 151 -6.13 -7.02 20.35
CA LYS A 151 -5.09 -7.79 21.03
C LYS A 151 -5.81 -8.99 21.64
N GLY A 152 -5.75 -10.13 20.95
CA GLY A 152 -5.95 -11.42 21.57
C GLY A 152 -4.75 -11.72 22.45
#